data_AF-A0A959I8Q9-F1
#
_entry.id   AF-A0A959I8Q9-F1
#
_cell.length_a   1.000
_cell.length_b   1.000
_cell.length_c   1.000
_cell.angle_alpha   90.00
_cell.angle_beta   90.00
_cell.angle_gamma   90.00
#
_symmetry.space_group_name_H-M   'P 1'
#
loop_
_entity.id
_entity.type
_entity.pdbx_description
1 polymer ?
#
loop_
_entity_poly.entity_id
_entity_poly.type
_entity_poly.pdbx_seq_one_letter_code
_entity_poly.pdbx_strand_id
1 'polypeptide(L)' 'MFGLFKKDPTKKLEKEYHALLEKARDRQRSGDIKAYARLTAEAEAI' A
#
# COMPACT_ATOMS: atom_id res chain seq x y z
N MET A 1 -30.91 -10.37 3.85
CA MET A 1 -30.69 -10.59 2.40
C MET A 1 -29.97 -9.38 1.81
N PHE A 2 -28.88 -9.61 1.06
CA PHE A 2 -28.22 -8.72 0.08
C PHE A 2 -27.75 -7.30 0.48
N GLY A 3 -26.79 -7.21 1.41
CA GLY A 3 -25.93 -6.03 1.58
C GLY A 3 -24.46 -6.23 1.14
N LEU A 4 -24.15 -7.34 0.45
CA LEU A 4 -22.79 -7.92 0.34
C LEU A 4 -21.80 -7.22 -0.62
N PHE A 5 -22.18 -6.12 -1.28
CA PHE A 5 -21.30 -5.50 -2.30
C PHE A 5 -21.22 -3.97 -2.25
N LYS A 6 -21.34 -3.36 -1.06
CA LYS A 6 -20.82 -2.01 -0.90
C LYS A 6 -19.29 -2.11 -0.94
N LYS A 7 -18.71 -1.87 -2.11
CA LYS A 7 -17.26 -1.68 -2.30
C LYS A 7 -16.89 -0.48 -1.44
N ASP A 8 -16.47 -0.72 -0.21
CA ASP A 8 -15.93 0.34 0.65
C ASP A 8 -14.70 0.89 -0.08
N PRO A 9 -14.74 2.14 -0.58
CA PRO A 9 -13.60 2.73 -1.27
C PRO A 9 -12.40 2.82 -0.33
N THR A 10 -12.65 2.99 0.98
CA THR A 10 -11.64 2.96 2.04
C THR A 10 -10.89 1.64 2.11
N LYS A 11 -11.59 0.48 2.05
CA LYS A 11 -10.93 -0.84 2.04
C LYS A 11 -10.05 -1.08 0.83
N LYS A 12 -10.28 -0.38 -0.28
CA LYS A 12 -9.38 -0.44 -1.44
C LYS A 12 -8.12 0.36 -1.19
N LEU A 13 -8.26 1.59 -0.67
CA LEU A 13 -7.15 2.46 -0.32
C LEU A 13 -6.25 1.79 0.74
N GLU A 14 -6.84 1.18 1.77
CA GLU A 14 -6.10 0.41 2.78
C GLU A 14 -5.29 -0.74 2.15
N LYS A 15 -5.89 -1.50 1.23
CA LYS A 15 -5.18 -2.59 0.54
C LYS A 15 -4.03 -2.07 -0.31
N GLU A 16 -4.22 -0.96 -1.00
CA GLU A 16 -3.19 -0.35 -1.85
C GLU A 16 -2.03 0.21 -1.01
N TYR A 17 -2.37 0.90 0.09
CA TYR A 17 -1.43 1.35 1.11
C TYR A 17 -0.57 0.19 1.66
N HIS A 18 -1.22 -0.89 2.11
CA HIS A 18 -0.52 -2.06 2.62
C HIS A 18 0.37 -2.73 1.56
N ALA A 19 -0.08 -2.81 0.32
CA ALA A 19 0.70 -3.38 -0.77
C ALA A 19 1.95 -2.54 -1.09
N LEU A 20 1.87 -1.21 -1.01
CA LEU A 20 3.03 -0.33 -1.17
C LEU A 20 4.02 -0.48 -0.01
N LEU A 21 3.53 -0.57 1.24
CA LEU A 21 4.38 -0.80 2.41
C LEU A 21 5.10 -2.15 2.36
N GLU A 22 4.43 -3.21 1.89
CA GLU A 22 5.05 -4.53 1.75
C GLU A 22 6.20 -4.49 0.72
N LYS A 23 5.97 -3.86 -0.43
CA LYS A 23 7.03 -3.63 -1.44
C LYS A 23 8.16 -2.76 -0.88
N ALA A 24 7.83 -1.71 -0.14
CA ALA A 24 8.82 -0.82 0.47
C ALA A 24 9.72 -1.62 1.44
N ARG A 25 9.14 -2.44 2.32
CA ARG A 25 9.88 -3.31 3.24
C ARG A 25 10.85 -4.24 2.50
N ASP A 26 10.41 -4.85 1.40
CA ASP A 26 11.26 -5.75 0.61
C ASP A 26 12.43 -4.98 0.00
N ARG A 27 12.20 -3.76 -0.51
CA ARG A 27 13.27 -2.88 -1.01
C ARG A 27 14.22 -2.41 0.08
N GLN A 28 13.70 -2.12 1.27
CA GLN A 28 14.52 -1.78 2.43
C GLN A 28 15.44 -2.94 2.81
N ARG A 29 14.93 -4.18 2.78
CA ARG A 29 15.70 -5.39 3.07
C ARG A 29 16.74 -5.72 2.01
N SER A 30 16.45 -5.43 0.74
CA SER A 30 17.43 -5.58 -0.34
C SER A 30 18.47 -4.44 -0.38
N GLY A 31 18.33 -3.40 0.45
CA GLY A 31 19.22 -2.24 0.47
C GLY A 31 18.95 -1.19 -0.61
N ASP A 32 17.82 -1.28 -1.32
CA ASP A 32 17.41 -0.30 -2.34
C ASP A 32 16.67 0.87 -1.66
N ILE A 33 17.45 1.75 -1.03
CA ILE A 33 16.93 2.87 -0.24
C ILE A 33 16.16 3.88 -1.10
N LYS A 34 16.56 4.07 -2.36
CA LYS A 34 15.86 4.98 -3.29
C LYS A 34 14.46 4.47 -3.61
N ALA A 35 14.34 3.19 -3.95
CA ALA A 35 13.03 2.60 -4.19
C ALA A 35 12.17 2.54 -2.92
N TYR A 36 12.78 2.23 -1.76
CA TYR A 36 12.09 2.31 -0.48
C TYR A 36 11.50 3.69 -0.22
N ALA A 37 12.30 4.75 -0.31
CA ALA A 37 11.84 6.12 -0.06
C ALA A 37 10.69 6.52 -0.99
N ARG A 38 10.78 6.14 -2.27
CA ARG A 38 9.71 6.38 -3.24
C ARG A 38 8.43 5.63 -2.89
N LEU A 39 8.52 4.32 -2.61
CA LEU A 39 7.35 3.49 -2.29
C LEU A 39 6.67 3.91 -0.98
N THR A 40 7.45 4.33 0.01
CA THR A 40 6.91 4.88 1.26
C THR A 40 6.20 6.21 1.02
N ALA A 41 6.78 7.11 0.22
CA ALA A 41 6.12 8.37 -0.14
C ALA A 41 4.84 8.17 -0.96
N GLU A 42 4.84 7.18 -1.87
CA GLU A 42 3.62 6.78 -2.59
C GLU A 42 2.55 6.23 -1.65
N ALA A 43 2.95 5.46 -0.62
CA ALA A 43 2.02 4.96 0.40
C ALA A 43 1.44 6.11 1.25
N GLU A 44 2.26 7.06 1.69
CA GLU A 44 1.81 8.22 2.48
C GLU A 44 0.87 9.17 1.72
N ALA A 45 0.87 9.09 0.38
CA ALA A 45 -0.01 9.89 -0.48
C ALA A 45 -1.40 9.27 -0.71
N ILE A 46 -1.64 8.03 -0.23
CA ILE A 46 -2.93 7.31 -0.31
C ILE A 46 -3.79 7.63 0.92
#